data_AF-A0A9N7VQV6-F1
#
_entry.id   AF-A0A9N7VQV6-F1
#
_cell.length_a   1.000
_cell.length_b   1.000
_cell.length_c   1.000
_cell.angle_alpha   90.00
_cell.angle_beta   90.00
_cell.angle_gamma   90.00
#
_symmetry.space_group_name_H-M   'P 1'
#
loop_
_entity.id
_entity.type
_entity.pdbx_description
1 polymer ?
#
loop_
_entity_poly.entity_id
_entity_poly.type
_entity_poly.pdbx_seq_one_letter_code
_entity_poly.pdbx_strand_id
1 'polypeptide(L)'
;MTANLPLSRLRLSAGSTSLRYPTTDTVLVVMALPQLSRSLTGLLVGPSSIIHQRTFSVSAVAAAIQKMSRVRVVDNSPLGNTPHHRPPRVIHVYTKNGVGKVGDRVLLAIKGQKKKALIVGHKMPGDRMSPRFDSNNVVLIEDNGNPTGTRIKVPIPTHLRELEGDYSKVLAIASAFV
;
A
#
# COMPACT_ATOMS: atom_id res chain seq x y z
N MET A 1 -9.70 2.36 -73.00
CA MET A 1 -8.72 1.65 -72.15
C MET A 1 -9.07 1.98 -70.70
N THR A 2 -9.98 1.25 -70.03
CA THR A 2 -9.72 0.09 -69.14
C THR A 2 -8.56 0.37 -68.16
N ALA A 3 -8.70 0.29 -66.83
CA ALA A 3 -9.46 -0.69 -66.06
C ALA A 3 -9.93 -0.19 -64.68
N ASN A 4 -11.10 -0.68 -64.26
CA ASN A 4 -11.63 -0.68 -62.90
C ASN A 4 -10.91 -1.75 -62.05
N LEU A 5 -10.69 -1.47 -60.76
CA LEU A 5 -10.39 -2.49 -59.73
C LEU A 5 -11.37 -2.32 -58.54
N PRO A 6 -11.96 -3.41 -58.00
CA PRO A 6 -13.09 -3.32 -57.08
C PRO A 6 -12.70 -3.34 -55.59
N LEU A 7 -13.44 -2.54 -54.82
CA LEU A 7 -13.60 -2.59 -53.37
C LEU A 7 -14.09 -3.97 -52.91
N SER A 8 -13.37 -4.61 -52.00
CA SER A 8 -13.99 -5.48 -51.00
C SER A 8 -13.06 -5.74 -49.82
N ARG A 9 -13.67 -5.89 -48.63
CA ARG A 9 -13.18 -6.57 -47.43
C ARG A 9 -12.87 -5.66 -46.23
N LEU A 10 -13.92 -5.41 -45.43
CA LEU A 10 -13.84 -5.39 -43.97
C LEU A 10 -15.15 -5.96 -43.41
N ARG A 11 -15.09 -7.17 -42.85
CA ARG A 11 -16.19 -7.79 -42.08
C ARG A 11 -15.65 -8.10 -40.70
N LEU A 12 -16.25 -7.48 -39.69
CA LEU A 12 -16.01 -7.70 -38.27
C LEU A 12 -16.29 -9.17 -37.92
N SER A 13 -15.36 -9.80 -37.18
CA SER A 13 -15.57 -11.11 -36.54
C SER A 13 -15.25 -10.96 -35.06
N ALA A 14 -16.33 -10.88 -34.27
CA ALA A 14 -16.31 -11.26 -32.86
C ALA A 14 -16.56 -12.77 -32.81
N GLY A 15 -15.72 -13.50 -32.07
CA GLY A 15 -15.84 -14.95 -31.91
C GLY A 15 -14.96 -15.40 -30.75
N SER A 16 -15.59 -15.59 -29.60
CA SER A 16 -14.99 -15.98 -28.32
C SER A 16 -14.37 -17.37 -28.36
N THR A 17 -13.12 -17.50 -27.92
CA THR A 17 -12.50 -18.80 -27.63
C THR A 17 -12.73 -19.17 -26.18
N SER A 18 -13.16 -20.42 -26.02
CA SER A 18 -13.61 -21.13 -24.83
C SER A 18 -12.54 -21.36 -23.77
N LEU A 19 -12.91 -21.21 -22.49
CA LEU A 19 -12.30 -21.91 -21.36
C LEU A 19 -13.43 -22.43 -20.46
N ARG A 20 -13.49 -23.75 -20.36
CA ARG A 20 -14.50 -24.54 -19.66
C ARG A 20 -14.10 -24.65 -18.18
N TYR A 21 -15.02 -24.37 -17.27
CA TYR A 21 -14.95 -24.83 -15.88
C TYR A 21 -15.99 -25.94 -15.69
N PRO A 22 -15.68 -27.05 -15.00
CA PRO A 22 -16.67 -28.06 -14.68
C PRO A 22 -17.54 -27.60 -13.51
N THR A 23 -18.85 -27.48 -13.74
CA THR A 23 -19.87 -27.29 -12.72
C THR A 23 -20.15 -28.65 -12.07
N THR A 24 -19.92 -28.79 -10.77
CA THR A 24 -20.35 -29.96 -9.99
C THR A 24 -21.82 -29.81 -9.61
N ASP A 25 -22.58 -30.85 -9.94
CA ASP A 25 -24.00 -31.02 -9.65
C ASP A 25 -24.34 -30.80 -8.18
N THR A 26 -25.41 -30.04 -7.97
CA THR A 26 -26.12 -29.94 -6.71
C THR A 26 -27.33 -30.88 -6.78
N VAL A 27 -27.76 -31.34 -5.60
CA VAL A 27 -29.02 -32.04 -5.29
C VAL A 27 -28.91 -33.57 -5.20
N LEU A 28 -28.66 -34.06 -3.98
CA LEU A 28 -29.47 -35.13 -3.41
C LEU A 28 -29.49 -35.02 -1.89
N VAL A 29 -30.65 -34.61 -1.39
CA VAL A 29 -31.10 -34.64 0.01
C VAL A 29 -31.51 -36.06 0.34
N VAL A 30 -30.85 -36.74 1.28
CA VAL A 30 -31.41 -37.88 2.02
C VAL A 30 -30.89 -37.88 3.46
N MET A 31 -31.80 -38.29 4.34
CA MET A 31 -31.88 -38.21 5.78
C MET A 31 -30.94 -39.16 6.52
N ALA A 32 -30.43 -38.76 7.69
CA ALA A 32 -30.18 -39.67 8.82
C ALA A 32 -30.06 -38.87 10.13
N LEU A 33 -30.92 -39.20 11.09
CA LEU A 33 -31.00 -38.67 12.46
C LEU A 33 -29.84 -39.16 13.35
N PRO A 34 -29.64 -38.54 14.54
CA PRO A 34 -28.42 -38.59 15.33
C PRO A 34 -28.42 -39.76 16.30
N GLN A 35 -27.25 -40.35 16.54
CA GLN A 35 -27.01 -41.11 17.77
C GLN A 35 -25.63 -40.78 18.32
N LEU A 36 -25.62 -40.02 19.40
CA LEU A 36 -24.53 -40.05 20.37
C LEU A 36 -25.16 -39.95 21.74
N SER A 37 -25.45 -41.14 22.29
CA SER A 37 -25.65 -41.32 23.71
C SER A 37 -24.33 -41.02 24.43
N ARG A 38 -24.41 -40.21 25.48
CA ARG A 38 -23.69 -40.42 26.74
C ARG A 38 -24.20 -39.43 27.79
N SER A 39 -25.00 -40.00 28.68
CA SER A 39 -25.33 -39.50 30.00
C SER A 39 -24.07 -39.13 30.78
N LEU A 40 -24.06 -37.98 31.47
CA LEU A 40 -24.01 -37.93 32.95
C LEU A 40 -24.02 -36.49 33.46
N THR A 41 -24.90 -36.30 34.43
CA THR A 41 -25.11 -35.17 35.34
C THR A 41 -23.86 -34.74 36.08
N GLY A 42 -23.71 -33.43 36.32
CA GLY A 42 -22.65 -32.91 37.19
C GLY A 42 -22.62 -31.38 37.26
N LEU A 43 -23.40 -30.83 38.18
CA LEU A 43 -23.41 -29.42 38.56
C LEU A 43 -22.08 -29.05 39.24
N LEU A 44 -21.20 -28.29 38.58
CA LEU A 44 -20.06 -27.63 39.22
C LEU A 44 -19.97 -26.19 38.71
N VAL A 45 -20.47 -25.26 39.53
CA VAL A 45 -20.21 -23.83 39.42
C VAL A 45 -18.73 -23.61 39.75
N GLY A 46 -17.88 -23.61 38.72
CA GLY A 46 -16.52 -23.09 38.81
C GLY A 46 -16.52 -21.59 38.50
N PRO A 47 -15.69 -20.77 39.18
CA PRO A 47 -15.52 -19.39 38.76
C PRO A 47 -14.96 -19.43 37.34
N SER A 48 -15.82 -19.13 36.37
CA SER A 48 -15.42 -18.98 34.98
C SER A 48 -14.59 -17.72 34.93
N SER A 49 -13.28 -17.84 35.15
CA SER A 49 -12.36 -16.82 34.69
C SER A 49 -12.57 -16.75 33.19
N ILE A 50 -13.37 -15.79 32.73
CA ILE A 50 -13.47 -15.44 31.32
C ILE A 50 -12.08 -14.92 30.97
N ILE A 51 -11.20 -15.84 30.57
CA ILE A 51 -9.93 -15.50 29.95
C ILE A 51 -10.34 -14.80 28.67
N HIS A 52 -10.34 -13.47 28.70
CA HIS A 52 -10.40 -12.64 27.52
C HIS A 52 -9.18 -13.00 26.68
N GLN A 53 -9.30 -14.02 25.84
CA GLN A 53 -8.31 -14.34 24.82
C GLN A 53 -8.31 -13.15 23.88
N ARG A 54 -7.33 -12.25 24.04
CA ARG A 54 -7.08 -11.19 23.07
C ARG A 54 -6.70 -11.89 21.77
N THR A 55 -7.54 -11.80 20.76
CA THR A 55 -7.26 -12.34 19.43
C THR A 55 -6.00 -11.65 18.91
N PHE A 56 -4.88 -12.37 18.89
CA PHE A 56 -3.65 -11.84 18.30
C PHE A 56 -3.89 -11.69 16.79
N SER A 57 -3.72 -10.47 16.28
CA SER A 57 -3.86 -10.20 14.85
C SER A 57 -2.74 -10.91 14.08
N VAL A 58 -3.08 -11.97 13.36
CA VAL A 58 -2.18 -12.70 12.44
C VAL A 58 -2.17 -12.13 11.03
N SER A 59 -2.80 -10.97 10.79
CA SER A 59 -2.79 -10.34 9.48
C SER A 59 -1.37 -9.97 9.06
N ALA A 60 -1.04 -10.23 7.79
CA ALA A 60 0.27 -9.92 7.24
C ALA A 60 0.59 -8.43 7.44
N VAL A 61 1.81 -8.11 7.88
CA VAL A 61 2.26 -6.73 8.07
C VAL A 61 2.16 -5.98 6.74
N ALA A 62 1.26 -5.00 6.68
CA ALA A 62 1.09 -4.16 5.50
C ALA A 62 2.40 -3.40 5.22
N ALA A 63 3.08 -3.75 4.13
CA ALA A 63 4.33 -3.11 3.72
C ALA A 63 4.10 -1.78 2.96
N ALA A 64 2.85 -1.53 2.54
CA ALA A 64 2.46 -0.35 1.78
C ALA A 64 2.29 0.88 2.69
N ILE A 65 2.55 2.08 2.14
CA ILE A 65 2.33 3.33 2.86
C ILE A 65 0.86 3.72 2.75
N GLN A 66 0.15 3.67 3.87
CA GLN A 66 -1.27 4.03 3.99
C GLN A 66 -1.52 4.78 5.30
N LYS A 67 -2.78 5.14 5.58
CA LYS A 67 -3.17 5.77 6.85
C LYS A 67 -2.63 4.96 8.05
N MET A 68 -2.21 5.68 9.09
CA MET A 68 -1.61 5.16 10.33
C MET A 68 -0.25 4.45 10.17
N SER A 69 0.33 4.40 8.97
CA SER A 69 1.66 3.84 8.73
C SER A 69 2.74 4.70 9.39
N ARG A 70 3.68 4.03 10.05
CA ARG A 70 4.89 4.68 10.60
C ARG A 70 5.88 4.89 9.46
N VAL A 71 6.48 6.06 9.43
CA VAL A 71 7.48 6.42 8.41
C VAL A 71 8.70 7.07 9.05
N ARG A 72 9.83 6.95 8.36
CA ARG A 72 11.10 7.58 8.72
C ARG A 72 11.26 8.85 7.91
N VAL A 73 11.41 9.97 8.61
CA VAL A 73 11.81 11.23 7.97
C VAL A 73 13.31 11.20 7.71
N VAL A 74 13.71 11.44 6.45
CA VAL A 74 15.10 11.28 6.00
C VAL A 74 15.81 12.60 5.66
N ASP A 75 15.17 13.72 5.97
CA ASP A 75 15.74 15.06 5.81
C ASP A 75 16.50 15.53 7.07
N ASN A 76 17.30 16.57 6.92
CA ASN A 76 17.98 17.24 8.03
C ASN A 76 17.10 18.32 8.73
N SER A 77 15.77 18.31 8.52
CA SER A 77 14.90 19.31 9.14
C SER A 77 14.89 19.20 10.66
N PRO A 78 14.69 20.31 11.41
CA PRO A 78 14.59 20.26 12.86
C PRO A 78 13.35 19.46 13.32
N LEU A 79 12.29 19.42 12.51
CA LEU A 79 11.07 18.67 12.78
C LEU A 79 11.31 17.15 12.74
N GLY A 80 12.08 16.68 11.76
CA GLY A 80 12.37 15.25 11.58
C GLY A 80 13.39 14.68 12.56
N ASN A 81 14.41 15.45 12.94
CA ASN A 81 15.57 14.91 13.67
C ASN A 81 15.46 14.95 15.19
N THR A 82 14.63 15.85 15.74
CA THR A 82 14.52 15.94 17.19
C THR A 82 13.56 14.87 17.73
N PRO A 83 13.97 14.12 18.77
CA PRO A 83 13.18 13.02 19.31
C PRO A 83 11.80 13.46 19.82
N HIS A 84 10.83 12.56 19.70
CA HIS A 84 9.48 12.77 20.21
C HIS A 84 8.87 11.44 20.67
N HIS A 85 8.02 11.47 21.70
CA HIS A 85 7.42 10.28 22.32
C HIS A 85 6.53 9.46 21.36
N ARG A 86 5.99 10.10 20.32
CA ARG A 86 5.20 9.46 19.25
C ARG A 86 5.96 9.52 17.92
N PRO A 87 6.10 8.38 17.21
CA PRO A 87 6.73 8.37 15.89
C PRO A 87 5.85 9.07 14.84
N PRO A 88 6.43 9.55 13.73
CA PRO A 88 5.68 10.15 12.64
C PRO A 88 4.73 9.15 11.98
N ARG A 89 3.47 9.55 11.75
CA ARG A 89 2.45 8.70 11.13
C ARG A 89 1.72 9.41 10.00
N VAL A 90 1.40 8.65 8.96
CA VAL A 90 0.61 9.16 7.82
C VAL A 90 -0.86 9.29 8.23
N ILE A 91 -1.44 10.46 8.00
CA ILE A 91 -2.87 10.74 8.24
C ILE A 91 -3.67 10.59 6.94
N HIS A 92 -3.11 11.06 5.82
CA HIS A 92 -3.79 11.08 4.53
C HIS A 92 -2.80 10.80 3.40
N VAL A 93 -3.24 10.06 2.40
CA VAL A 93 -2.52 9.82 1.15
C VAL A 93 -3.34 10.51 0.06
N TYR A 94 -2.69 11.33 -0.77
CA TYR A 94 -3.36 12.13 -1.80
C TYR A 94 -3.78 11.31 -3.04
N THR A 95 -3.60 10.00 -3.00
CA THR A 95 -3.97 9.04 -4.05
C THR A 95 -5.38 8.51 -3.82
N LYS A 96 -6.19 8.39 -4.90
CA LYS A 96 -7.57 7.87 -4.83
C LYS A 96 -7.67 6.46 -4.22
N ASN A 97 -6.65 5.63 -4.47
CA ASN A 97 -6.58 4.24 -3.98
C ASN A 97 -6.27 4.13 -2.48
N GLY A 98 -5.88 5.24 -1.82
CA GLY A 98 -5.50 5.24 -0.40
C GLY A 98 -4.14 4.58 -0.09
N VAL A 99 -3.41 4.12 -1.11
CA VAL A 99 -2.07 3.53 -1.02
C VAL A 99 -1.07 4.46 -1.70
N GLY A 100 -0.01 4.81 -0.98
CA GLY A 100 1.05 5.70 -1.47
C GLY A 100 2.23 4.93 -2.03
N LYS A 101 2.67 5.31 -3.23
CA LYS A 101 3.88 4.85 -3.91
C LYS A 101 4.99 5.90 -3.84
N VAL A 102 6.18 5.56 -4.30
CA VAL A 102 7.27 6.55 -4.50
C VAL A 102 6.79 7.67 -5.42
N GLY A 103 7.02 8.93 -5.04
CA GLY A 103 6.59 10.12 -5.78
C GLY A 103 5.24 10.69 -5.35
N ASP A 104 4.45 9.93 -4.57
CA ASP A 104 3.19 10.41 -4.06
C ASP A 104 3.37 11.35 -2.85
N ARG A 105 2.44 12.32 -2.75
CA ARG A 105 2.32 13.20 -1.58
C ARG A 105 1.54 12.48 -0.47
N VAL A 106 1.94 12.71 0.77
CA VAL A 106 1.22 12.27 1.97
C VAL A 106 1.17 13.39 3.01
N LEU A 107 0.13 13.38 3.85
CA LEU A 107 0.03 14.23 5.02
C LEU A 107 0.51 13.47 6.25
N LEU A 108 1.49 14.03 6.95
CA LEU A 108 2.16 13.45 8.09
C LEU A 108 1.78 14.17 9.39
N ALA A 109 1.53 13.40 10.44
CA ALA A 109 1.55 13.88 11.82
C ALA A 109 2.97 13.73 12.38
N ILE A 110 3.64 14.84 12.66
CA ILE A 110 4.94 14.86 13.32
C ILE A 110 4.92 15.87 14.46
N LYS A 111 5.27 15.43 15.68
CA LYS A 111 5.28 16.26 16.91
C LYS A 111 3.99 17.06 17.15
N GLY A 112 2.83 16.44 16.89
CA GLY A 112 1.54 17.11 17.03
C GLY A 112 1.21 18.12 15.94
N GLN A 113 2.07 18.30 14.93
CA GLN A 113 1.85 19.16 13.77
C GLN A 113 1.50 18.34 12.53
N LYS A 114 0.71 18.94 11.63
CA LYS A 114 0.46 18.42 10.29
C LYS A 114 1.48 19.01 9.32
N LYS A 115 2.19 18.17 8.58
CA LYS A 115 3.10 18.62 7.50
C LYS A 115 2.96 17.69 6.30
N LYS A 116 3.05 18.23 5.09
CA LYS A 116 3.09 17.40 3.88
C LYS A 116 4.46 16.74 3.77
N ALA A 117 4.48 15.59 3.12
CA ALA A 117 5.71 14.86 2.84
C ALA A 117 5.61 14.17 1.48
N LEU A 118 6.78 13.99 0.84
CA LEU A 118 6.97 13.21 -0.37
C LEU A 118 7.49 11.82 0.01
N ILE A 119 6.90 10.76 -0.57
CA ILE A 119 7.43 9.41 -0.42
C ILE A 119 8.63 9.24 -1.34
N VAL A 120 9.79 8.95 -0.76
CA VAL A 120 11.04 8.70 -1.52
C VAL A 120 11.42 7.22 -1.56
N GLY A 121 10.89 6.41 -0.66
CA GLY A 121 11.14 4.96 -0.65
C GLY A 121 10.14 4.22 0.21
N HIS A 122 9.81 2.99 -0.17
CA HIS A 122 8.89 2.13 0.57
C HIS A 122 9.37 0.68 0.62
N LYS A 123 8.87 -0.07 1.61
CA LYS A 123 9.20 -1.49 1.82
C LYS A 123 8.45 -2.45 0.90
N MET A 124 7.31 -2.04 0.38
CA MET A 124 6.53 -2.81 -0.58
C MET A 124 7.38 -3.10 -1.83
N PRO A 125 7.36 -4.34 -2.38
CA PRO A 125 7.97 -4.61 -3.67
C PRO A 125 7.26 -3.78 -4.75
N GLY A 126 8.04 -2.99 -5.49
CA GLY A 126 7.56 -2.15 -6.58
C GLY A 126 7.63 -2.84 -7.94
N ASP A 127 7.61 -2.03 -8.98
CA ASP A 127 7.75 -2.48 -10.36
C ASP A 127 9.15 -3.04 -10.64
N ARG A 128 9.29 -3.81 -11.72
CA ARG A 128 10.59 -4.36 -12.13
C ARG A 128 11.57 -3.20 -12.38
N MET A 129 12.84 -3.39 -12.00
CA MET A 129 13.91 -2.38 -12.06
C MET A 129 13.74 -1.19 -11.11
N SER A 130 12.76 -1.18 -10.19
CA SER A 130 12.70 -0.17 -9.13
C SER A 130 13.44 -0.63 -7.87
N PRO A 131 14.17 0.26 -7.17
CA PRO A 131 14.85 -0.10 -5.95
C PRO A 131 13.84 -0.31 -4.81
N ARG A 132 14.09 -1.34 -4.00
CA ARG A 132 13.33 -1.63 -2.79
C ARG A 132 14.12 -1.20 -1.57
N PHE A 133 13.47 -0.45 -0.68
CA PHE A 133 14.08 0.01 0.57
C PHE A 133 13.60 -0.84 1.75
N ASP A 134 14.41 -0.98 2.80
CA ASP A 134 13.98 -1.69 4.02
C ASP A 134 13.04 -0.86 4.89
N SER A 135 13.14 0.47 4.81
CA SER A 135 12.35 1.43 5.57
C SER A 135 11.47 2.30 4.67
N ASN A 136 10.30 2.69 5.18
CA ASN A 136 9.44 3.68 4.55
C ASN A 136 10.02 5.07 4.78
N ASN A 137 10.60 5.65 3.73
CA ASN A 137 11.36 6.90 3.78
C ASN A 137 10.52 8.04 3.19
N VAL A 138 10.46 9.16 3.91
CA VAL A 138 9.74 10.36 3.49
C VAL A 138 10.56 11.63 3.70
N VAL A 139 10.37 12.61 2.83
CA VAL A 139 10.98 13.94 2.92
C VAL A 139 9.87 14.96 3.19
N LEU A 140 10.07 15.86 4.16
CA LEU A 140 9.06 16.87 4.46
C LEU A 140 9.04 17.95 3.37
N ILE A 141 7.84 18.28 2.92
CA ILE A 141 7.60 19.32 1.93
C ILE A 141 6.59 20.33 2.47
N GLU A 142 6.68 21.54 1.94
CA GLU A 142 5.69 22.58 2.16
C GLU A 142 4.52 22.45 1.19
N ASP A 143 3.49 23.28 1.39
CA ASP A 143 2.35 23.32 0.48
C ASP A 143 2.76 23.76 -0.94
N ASN A 144 3.84 24.53 -1.04
CA ASN A 144 4.42 25.04 -2.29
C ASN A 144 5.33 24.03 -3.00
N GLY A 145 5.51 22.81 -2.48
CA GLY A 145 6.42 21.80 -3.04
C GLY A 145 7.91 21.98 -2.68
N ASN A 146 8.26 23.05 -1.96
CA ASN A 146 9.62 23.25 -1.46
C ASN A 146 9.95 22.22 -0.36
N PRO A 147 11.19 21.69 -0.33
CA PRO A 147 11.63 20.86 0.79
C PRO A 147 11.76 21.69 2.07
N THR A 148 11.38 21.12 3.21
CA THR A 148 11.58 21.78 4.53
C THR A 148 13.02 21.62 5.03
N GLY A 149 13.69 20.53 4.64
CA GLY A 149 15.11 20.30 4.93
C GLY A 149 16.02 20.81 3.82
N THR A 150 17.28 21.06 4.17
CA THR A 150 18.33 21.49 3.23
C THR A 150 19.08 20.32 2.60
N ARG A 151 19.10 19.15 3.24
CA ARG A 151 19.84 17.96 2.77
C ARG A 151 19.09 16.67 3.07
N ILE A 152 19.09 15.75 2.10
CA ILE A 152 18.54 14.39 2.25
C ILE A 152 19.68 13.41 2.54
N LYS A 153 19.54 12.63 3.62
CA LYS A 153 20.61 11.76 4.15
C LYS A 153 20.72 10.39 3.46
N VAL A 154 19.64 9.96 2.80
CA VAL A 154 19.53 8.62 2.19
C VAL A 154 19.55 8.74 0.66
N PRO A 155 19.94 7.69 -0.07
CA PRO A 155 19.81 7.67 -1.52
C PRO A 155 18.35 7.73 -1.97
N ILE A 156 18.12 8.37 -3.11
CA ILE A 156 16.79 8.57 -3.70
C ILE A 156 16.70 7.77 -5.02
N PRO A 157 15.57 7.12 -5.33
CA PRO A 157 15.40 6.43 -6.61
C PRO A 157 15.47 7.39 -7.80
N THR A 158 16.17 6.99 -8.85
CA THR A 158 16.33 7.74 -10.11
C THR A 158 15.00 8.03 -10.81
N HIS A 159 13.99 7.16 -10.66
CA HIS A 159 12.67 7.33 -11.26
C HIS A 159 11.97 8.62 -10.82
N LEU A 160 12.35 9.20 -9.67
CA LEU A 160 11.81 10.49 -9.22
C LEU A 160 12.24 11.68 -10.10
N ARG A 161 13.23 11.50 -10.98
CA ARG A 161 13.67 12.54 -11.94
C ARG A 161 12.65 12.77 -13.05
N GLU A 162 11.80 11.79 -13.36
CA GLU A 162 10.70 11.99 -14.31
C GLU A 162 9.69 13.04 -13.82
N LEU A 163 9.68 13.30 -12.50
CA LEU A 163 8.82 14.27 -11.82
C LEU A 163 9.53 15.63 -11.59
N GLU A 164 10.56 15.94 -12.38
CA GLU A 164 11.45 17.11 -12.19
C GLU A 164 10.72 18.47 -12.13
N GLY A 165 9.50 18.59 -12.66
CA GLY A 165 8.72 19.83 -12.56
C GLY A 165 8.37 20.21 -11.11
N ASP A 166 7.57 19.37 -10.45
CA ASP A 166 7.00 19.70 -9.13
C ASP A 166 8.01 19.62 -7.98
N TYR A 167 9.10 18.86 -8.15
CA TYR A 167 10.04 18.55 -7.07
C TYR A 167 11.50 18.82 -7.43
N SER A 168 11.79 19.68 -8.40
CA SER A 168 13.18 19.98 -8.81
C SER A 168 14.06 20.40 -7.64
N LYS A 169 13.52 21.20 -6.70
CA LYS A 169 14.26 21.61 -5.49
C LYS A 169 14.56 20.45 -4.54
N VAL A 170 13.68 19.45 -4.46
CA VAL A 170 13.90 18.24 -3.66
C VAL A 170 15.00 17.37 -4.29
N LEU A 171 15.00 17.25 -5.61
CA LEU A 171 16.02 16.51 -6.36
C LEU A 171 17.39 17.20 -6.29
N ALA A 172 17.42 18.53 -6.29
CA ALA A 172 18.67 19.31 -6.20
C ALA A 172 19.40 19.13 -4.86
N ILE A 173 18.69 18.87 -3.76
CA ILE A 173 19.30 18.67 -2.43
C ILE A 173 19.69 17.21 -2.14
N ALA A 174 19.39 16.28 -3.06
CA ALA A 174 19.69 14.86 -2.91
C ALA A 174 21.19 14.60 -3.10
N SER A 175 21.81 13.85 -2.19
CA SER A 175 23.25 13.56 -2.27
C SER A 175 23.59 12.35 -3.15
N ALA A 176 22.69 11.36 -3.25
CA ALA A 176 22.95 10.10 -3.97
C ALA A 176 21.66 9.58 -4.62
N PHE A 177 21.84 8.86 -5.74
CA PHE A 177 20.74 8.25 -6.50
C PHE A 177 20.99 6.76 -6.70
N VAL A 178 19.90 5.98 -6.74
CA VAL A 178 19.90 4.52 -6.97
C VAL A 178 18.87 4.17 -8.04
#